data_AF-A0AAE9IVF3-F1
#
_entry.id   AF-A0AAE9IVF3-F1
#
_cell.length_a   1.000
_cell.length_b   1.000
_cell.length_c   1.000
_cell.angle_alpha   90.00
_cell.angle_beta   90.00
_cell.angle_gamma   90.00
#
_symmetry.space_group_name_H-M   'P 1'
#
loop_
_entity.id
_entity.type
_entity.pdbx_description
1 polymer ?
#
loop_
_entity_poly.entity_id
_entity_poly.type
_entity_poly.pdbx_seq_one_letter_code
_entity_poly.pdbx_strand_id
1 'polypeptide(L)'
;MCDTTVLIVNSRQDRQVFTVAGRDAKISKDTLKSAFERNIGHFKTGRYALGLEGMIEVIVAAYSNAHIVQVPTPEAFRPTDFMPSGPSAVSAVESQPFRAAGLPNSVQPAKRPFPAFNSIQETVDEDDKVWVSILQQAMARCGQNDADLPKHVRAVVEEAMNISLKLISDSRYNKIEEETEANKEVLGSRQKAWDSATAEFIRPLLQKYRNSVLSGATQTCPVSAPGTRRRHF
;
A
#
# COMPACT_ATOMS: atom_id res chain seq x y z
N MET A 1 9.84 16.10 -2.00
CA MET A 1 8.84 15.02 -2.23
C MET A 1 7.65 15.66 -2.89
N CYS A 2 7.26 15.16 -4.07
CA CYS A 2 6.16 15.72 -4.84
C CYS A 2 4.84 15.23 -4.25
N ASP A 3 3.97 16.14 -3.84
CA ASP A 3 2.62 15.80 -3.35
C ASP A 3 1.61 15.92 -4.49
N THR A 4 1.40 14.81 -5.18
CA THR A 4 0.43 14.67 -6.28
C THR A 4 -0.90 14.10 -5.81
N THR A 5 -1.11 13.97 -4.50
CA THR A 5 -2.29 13.32 -3.92
C THR A 5 -3.53 14.19 -4.08
N VAL A 6 -4.67 13.59 -4.41
CA VAL A 6 -5.98 14.25 -4.33
C VAL A 6 -6.86 13.47 -3.36
N LEU A 7 -7.23 14.10 -2.24
CA LEU A 7 -8.08 13.51 -1.22
C LEU A 7 -9.53 13.97 -1.42
N ILE A 8 -10.44 13.02 -1.55
CA ILE A 8 -11.88 13.25 -1.59
C ILE A 8 -12.51 12.64 -0.33
N VAL A 9 -13.11 13.46 0.52
CA VAL A 9 -13.79 13.03 1.75
C VAL A 9 -15.29 13.18 1.57
N ASN A 10 -16.02 12.09 1.67
CA ASN A 10 -17.49 12.08 1.62
C ASN A 10 -18.06 11.84 3.02
N SER A 11 -18.61 12.89 3.65
CA SER A 11 -19.36 12.75 4.90
C SER A 11 -20.82 12.44 4.59
N ARG A 12 -21.22 11.19 4.83
CA ARG A 12 -22.61 10.75 4.67
C ARG A 12 -23.55 11.44 5.66
N GLN A 13 -23.07 11.73 6.87
CA GLN A 13 -23.88 12.36 7.93
C GLN A 13 -24.16 13.82 7.59
N ASP A 14 -23.14 14.56 7.15
CA ASP A 14 -23.25 15.98 6.89
C ASP A 14 -23.72 16.31 5.46
N ARG A 15 -23.84 15.30 4.60
CA ARG A 15 -24.13 15.44 3.16
C ARG A 15 -23.13 16.39 2.48
N GLN A 16 -21.88 16.32 2.90
CA GLN A 16 -20.80 17.19 2.43
C GLN A 16 -19.71 16.36 1.75
N VAL A 17 -19.16 16.91 0.67
CA VAL A 17 -18.00 16.37 -0.03
C VAL A 17 -16.90 17.41 0.03
N PHE A 18 -15.75 17.03 0.60
CA PHE A 18 -14.56 17.86 0.65
C PHE A 18 -13.53 17.31 -0.33
N THR A 19 -12.82 18.22 -0.99
CA THR A 19 -11.74 17.89 -1.92
C THR A 19 -10.51 18.70 -1.57
N VAL A 20 -9.37 18.04 -1.41
CA VAL A 20 -8.06 18.66 -1.19
C VAL A 20 -7.11 18.10 -2.23
N ALA A 21 -6.39 18.97 -2.92
CA ALA A 21 -5.33 18.58 -3.85
C ALA A 21 -3.98 18.98 -3.28
N GLY A 22 -3.01 18.08 -3.41
CA GLY A 22 -1.61 18.30 -3.08
C GLY A 22 -0.99 19.36 -3.97
N ARG A 23 0.11 19.95 -3.50
CA ARG A 23 0.75 21.10 -4.16
C ARG A 23 1.17 20.79 -5.60
N ASP A 24 1.67 19.57 -5.83
CA ASP A 24 2.24 19.14 -7.12
C ASP A 24 1.20 18.46 -8.02
N ALA A 25 -0.05 18.31 -7.57
CA ALA A 25 -1.13 17.80 -8.39
C ALA A 25 -1.50 18.75 -9.54
N LYS A 26 -1.17 20.05 -9.44
CA LYS A 26 -1.47 21.09 -10.43
C LYS A 26 -2.95 21.15 -10.86
N ILE A 27 -3.86 20.74 -9.99
CA ILE A 27 -5.31 20.80 -10.22
C ILE A 27 -5.86 22.07 -9.57
N SER A 28 -6.59 22.88 -10.35
CA SER A 28 -7.20 24.10 -9.83
C SER A 28 -8.41 23.80 -8.96
N LYS A 29 -8.70 24.73 -8.03
CA LYS A 29 -9.93 24.70 -7.22
C LYS A 29 -11.19 24.67 -8.09
N ASP A 30 -11.19 25.37 -9.21
CA ASP A 30 -12.32 25.42 -10.14
C ASP A 30 -12.57 24.08 -10.82
N THR A 31 -11.51 23.32 -11.14
CA THR A 31 -11.64 21.97 -11.67
C THR A 31 -12.25 21.02 -10.65
N LEU A 32 -11.82 21.07 -9.39
CA LEU A 32 -12.40 20.27 -8.30
C LEU A 32 -13.88 20.61 -8.07
N LYS A 33 -14.21 21.92 -8.09
CA LYS A 33 -15.57 22.41 -7.96
C LYS A 33 -16.46 21.94 -9.13
N SER A 34 -15.97 22.06 -10.36
CA SER A 34 -16.69 21.61 -11.57
C SER A 34 -16.90 20.10 -11.58
N ALA A 35 -15.90 19.32 -11.13
CA ALA A 35 -16.02 17.88 -10.97
C ALA A 35 -17.15 17.51 -9.99
N PHE A 36 -17.26 18.22 -8.87
CA PHE A 36 -18.36 18.03 -7.91
C PHE A 36 -19.73 18.45 -8.49
N GLU A 37 -19.81 19.63 -9.10
CA GLU A 37 -21.07 20.16 -9.63
C GLU A 37 -21.66 19.28 -10.74
N ARG A 38 -20.82 18.73 -11.62
CA ARG A 38 -21.24 17.77 -12.66
C ARG A 38 -21.83 16.48 -12.08
N ASN A 39 -21.39 16.08 -10.90
CA ASN A 39 -21.78 14.82 -10.26
C ASN A 39 -22.79 14.99 -9.12
N ILE A 40 -23.23 16.22 -8.84
CA ILE A 40 -24.11 16.54 -7.71
C ILE A 40 -25.43 15.75 -7.72
N GLY A 41 -25.94 15.39 -8.91
CA GLY A 41 -27.15 14.58 -9.06
C GLY A 41 -27.01 13.17 -8.46
N HIS A 42 -25.82 12.56 -8.57
CA HIS A 42 -25.55 11.26 -7.97
C HIS A 42 -25.52 11.36 -6.44
N PHE A 43 -24.87 12.39 -5.89
CA PHE A 43 -24.86 12.65 -4.45
C PHE A 43 -26.26 12.93 -3.88
N LYS A 44 -27.07 13.72 -4.58
CA LYS A 44 -28.47 14.02 -4.19
C LYS A 44 -29.38 12.78 -4.20
N THR A 45 -29.11 11.82 -5.10
CA THR A 45 -29.89 10.58 -5.22
C THR A 45 -29.34 9.43 -4.37
N GLY A 46 -28.33 9.68 -3.51
CA GLY A 46 -27.72 8.65 -2.66
C GLY A 46 -26.80 7.68 -3.41
N ARG A 47 -26.52 7.92 -4.68
CA ARG A 47 -25.62 7.13 -5.53
C ARG A 47 -24.18 7.61 -5.39
N TYR A 48 -23.63 7.53 -4.18
CA TYR A 48 -22.31 8.08 -3.83
C TYR A 48 -21.17 7.50 -4.66
N ALA A 49 -21.19 6.20 -4.95
CA ALA A 49 -20.16 5.53 -5.75
C ALA A 49 -20.04 6.14 -7.15
N LEU A 50 -21.17 6.27 -7.86
CA LEU A 50 -21.22 6.90 -9.19
C LEU A 50 -20.81 8.38 -9.15
N GLY A 51 -21.19 9.10 -8.09
CA GLY A 51 -20.78 10.50 -7.93
C GLY A 51 -19.28 10.65 -7.72
N LEU A 52 -18.66 9.75 -6.95
CA LEU A 52 -17.21 9.73 -6.73
C LEU A 52 -16.46 9.28 -7.97
N GLU A 53 -16.94 8.26 -8.67
CA GLU A 53 -16.39 7.77 -9.94
C GLU A 53 -16.33 8.89 -10.98
N GLY A 54 -17.45 9.59 -11.22
CA GLY A 54 -17.47 10.71 -12.16
C GLY A 54 -16.62 11.91 -11.71
N MET A 55 -16.41 12.11 -10.40
CA MET A 55 -15.45 13.12 -9.93
C MET A 55 -14.01 12.71 -10.23
N ILE A 56 -13.67 11.44 -10.01
CA ILE A 56 -12.35 10.88 -10.28
C ILE A 56 -12.01 11.00 -11.77
N GLU A 57 -12.94 10.68 -12.67
CA GLU A 57 -12.73 10.81 -14.12
C GLU A 57 -12.29 12.23 -14.53
N VAL A 58 -12.99 13.25 -14.02
CA VAL A 58 -12.67 14.66 -14.31
C VAL A 58 -11.31 15.05 -13.73
N ILE A 59 -11.01 14.60 -12.51
CA ILE A 59 -9.76 14.90 -11.81
C ILE A 59 -8.57 14.24 -12.51
N VAL A 60 -8.69 12.98 -12.91
CA VAL A 60 -7.65 12.24 -13.65
C VAL A 60 -7.41 12.87 -15.02
N ALA A 61 -8.47 13.25 -15.73
CA ALA A 61 -8.33 13.94 -17.01
C ALA A 61 -7.61 15.30 -16.85
N ALA A 62 -7.95 16.06 -15.81
CA ALA A 62 -7.29 17.34 -15.52
C ALA A 62 -5.83 17.17 -15.11
N TYR A 63 -5.53 16.17 -14.27
CA TYR A 63 -4.18 15.83 -13.86
C TYR A 63 -3.33 15.43 -15.07
N SER A 64 -3.85 14.57 -15.95
CA SER A 64 -3.19 14.17 -17.20
C SER A 64 -2.88 15.41 -18.05
N ASN A 65 -3.87 16.28 -18.31
CA ASN A 65 -3.68 17.49 -19.11
C ASN A 65 -2.65 18.47 -18.51
N ALA A 66 -2.55 18.55 -17.18
CA ALA A 66 -1.56 19.39 -16.50
C ALA A 66 -0.13 18.82 -16.52
N HIS A 67 0.02 17.52 -16.83
CA HIS A 67 1.29 16.78 -16.82
C HIS A 67 1.68 16.22 -18.19
N ILE A 68 0.89 16.45 -19.25
CA ILE A 68 1.32 16.23 -20.62
C ILE A 68 2.51 17.17 -20.87
N VAL A 69 3.70 16.56 -20.99
CA VAL A 69 4.92 17.21 -21.42
C VAL A 69 4.64 17.82 -22.78
N GLN A 70 4.60 19.16 -22.86
CA GLN A 70 4.73 19.85 -24.13
C GLN A 70 6.09 19.44 -24.72
N VAL A 71 6.07 18.55 -25.72
CA VAL A 71 7.24 18.31 -26.55
C VAL A 71 7.50 19.63 -27.28
N PRO A 72 8.70 20.24 -27.16
CA PRO A 72 9.04 21.37 -28.01
C PRO A 72 8.89 20.94 -29.47
N THR A 73 8.10 21.68 -30.22
CA THR A 73 7.97 21.55 -31.68
C THR A 73 9.39 21.56 -32.28
N PRO A 74 9.73 20.59 -33.16
CA PRO A 74 11.07 20.53 -33.73
C PRO A 74 11.20 21.58 -34.83
N GLU A 75 11.59 22.80 -34.48
CA GLU A 75 12.13 23.76 -35.44
C GLU A 75 13.65 23.67 -35.48
N ALA A 76 14.16 23.43 -36.69
CA ALA A 76 15.53 23.62 -37.18
C ALA A 76 16.60 22.57 -36.78
N PHE A 77 16.54 21.40 -37.43
CA PHE A 77 17.76 20.70 -37.84
C PHE A 77 18.48 21.55 -38.92
N ARG A 78 19.70 22.00 -38.63
CA ARG A 78 20.68 22.39 -39.67
C ARG A 78 21.88 21.45 -39.58
N PRO A 79 22.16 20.63 -40.62
CA PRO A 79 23.38 19.86 -40.69
C PRO A 79 24.50 20.73 -41.27
N THR A 80 25.66 20.73 -40.62
CA THR A 80 26.90 21.14 -41.26
C THR A 80 27.93 20.05 -41.02
N ASP A 81 28.40 19.47 -42.12
CA ASP A 81 29.54 18.57 -42.25
C ASP A 81 30.80 19.14 -41.60
N PHE A 82 31.70 18.26 -41.14
CA PHE A 82 33.11 18.17 -41.58
C PHE A 82 33.86 17.07 -40.79
N MET A 83 34.25 16.01 -41.50
CA MET A 83 35.25 14.99 -41.15
C MET A 83 36.70 15.52 -41.43
N PRO A 84 37.84 14.77 -41.38
CA PRO A 84 38.14 13.38 -40.92
C PRO A 84 39.51 13.19 -40.17
N SER A 85 39.81 11.94 -39.74
CA SER A 85 41.12 11.18 -39.75
C SER A 85 41.26 10.34 -38.45
N GLY A 86 41.18 9.00 -38.38
CA GLY A 86 41.87 7.86 -39.04
C GLY A 86 42.75 7.12 -37.99
N PRO A 87 43.18 5.85 -38.12
CA PRO A 87 42.59 4.64 -38.70
C PRO A 87 42.52 3.42 -37.71
N SER A 88 41.90 2.35 -38.21
CA SER A 88 41.66 0.99 -37.69
C SER A 88 42.71 0.29 -36.80
N ALA A 89 42.24 -0.48 -35.80
CA ALA A 89 42.81 -1.78 -35.44
C ALA A 89 41.78 -2.69 -34.75
N VAL A 90 41.70 -3.92 -35.26
CA VAL A 90 40.91 -5.06 -34.81
C VAL A 90 41.50 -5.74 -33.56
N SER A 91 40.68 -6.29 -32.67
CA SER A 91 40.95 -7.58 -31.99
C SER A 91 39.76 -8.06 -31.17
N ALA A 92 39.26 -9.24 -31.55
CA ALA A 92 38.38 -10.08 -30.76
C ALA A 92 39.21 -10.85 -29.72
N VAL A 93 38.77 -10.89 -28.46
CA VAL A 93 39.13 -11.95 -27.51
C VAL A 93 37.89 -12.33 -26.69
N GLU A 94 37.48 -13.56 -26.95
CA GLU A 94 36.50 -14.36 -26.26
C GLU A 94 37.00 -14.77 -24.87
N SER A 95 36.16 -14.67 -23.82
CA SER A 95 36.35 -15.45 -22.60
C SER A 95 35.02 -15.67 -21.88
N GLN A 96 34.69 -16.96 -21.75
CA GLN A 96 33.52 -17.56 -21.13
C GLN A 96 33.75 -17.78 -19.60
N PRO A 97 32.79 -18.40 -18.86
CA PRO A 97 32.39 -17.99 -17.51
C PRO A 97 33.10 -18.72 -16.36
N PHE A 98 33.15 -18.09 -15.19
CA PHE A 98 33.59 -18.74 -13.95
C PHE A 98 32.41 -19.34 -13.17
N ARG A 99 32.47 -20.67 -12.95
CA ARG A 99 31.73 -21.42 -11.93
C ARG A 99 32.71 -22.33 -11.18
N ALA A 100 32.63 -22.33 -9.84
CA ALA A 100 32.89 -23.44 -8.90
C ALA A 100 32.97 -22.85 -7.48
N ALA A 101 32.59 -23.46 -6.36
CA ALA A 101 31.80 -24.62 -5.96
C ALA A 101 31.88 -24.65 -4.41
N GLY A 102 30.88 -25.18 -3.69
CA GLY A 102 31.11 -25.68 -2.31
C GLY A 102 30.05 -25.32 -1.26
N LEU A 103 29.04 -26.20 -1.13
CA LEU A 103 28.23 -26.36 0.09
C LEU A 103 29.05 -27.06 1.19
N PRO A 104 28.68 -26.90 2.47
CA PRO A 104 28.11 -28.07 3.12
C PRO A 104 26.80 -27.79 3.89
N ASN A 105 25.95 -28.83 3.89
CA ASN A 105 24.74 -28.99 4.69
C ASN A 105 24.96 -28.65 6.18
N SER A 106 24.06 -27.83 6.74
CA SER A 106 23.82 -27.78 8.18
C SER A 106 22.37 -28.15 8.47
N VAL A 107 22.23 -29.14 9.35
CA VAL A 107 21.01 -29.81 9.77
C VAL A 107 20.05 -28.81 10.43
N GLN A 108 18.78 -28.89 10.04
CA GLN A 108 17.68 -28.08 10.58
C GLN A 108 17.53 -28.25 12.11
N PRO A 109 17.43 -27.17 12.88
CA PRO A 109 16.63 -27.20 14.10
C PRO A 109 15.19 -26.86 13.73
N ALA A 110 14.30 -27.84 13.88
CA ALA A 110 12.86 -27.63 13.86
C ALA A 110 12.47 -26.58 14.91
N LYS A 111 12.24 -25.35 14.46
CA LYS A 111 11.47 -24.34 15.18
C LYS A 111 10.47 -23.81 14.18
N ARG A 112 9.18 -23.89 14.51
CA ARG A 112 8.15 -23.07 13.88
C ARG A 112 8.46 -21.62 14.23
N PRO A 113 8.54 -20.73 13.24
CA PRO A 113 7.92 -19.43 13.38
C PRO A 113 6.86 -19.31 12.27
N PHE A 114 5.80 -18.57 12.57
CA PHE A 114 4.84 -18.05 11.60
C PHE A 114 5.51 -17.86 10.21
N PRO A 115 4.98 -18.46 9.12
CA PRO A 115 5.50 -18.10 7.81
C PRO A 115 5.29 -16.61 7.66
N ALA A 116 6.38 -15.88 7.45
CA ALA A 116 6.34 -14.47 7.16
C ALA A 116 5.34 -14.25 6.01
N PHE A 117 4.42 -13.29 6.20
CA PHE A 117 3.37 -12.89 5.26
C PHE A 117 3.85 -12.56 3.82
N ASN A 118 5.16 -12.57 3.58
CA ASN A 118 5.77 -12.12 2.34
C ASN A 118 6.19 -13.25 1.39
N SER A 119 6.27 -14.51 1.84
CA SER A 119 6.88 -15.58 1.02
C SER A 119 5.96 -16.18 -0.06
N ILE A 120 4.67 -15.84 -0.08
CA ILE A 120 3.68 -16.35 -1.05
C ILE A 120 3.35 -15.30 -2.13
N GLN A 121 3.83 -14.06 -1.99
CA GLN A 121 3.44 -12.95 -2.89
C GLN A 121 4.17 -12.94 -4.24
N GLU A 122 5.20 -13.77 -4.45
CA GLU A 122 6.02 -13.70 -5.68
C GLU A 122 5.34 -14.38 -6.89
N THR A 123 4.36 -15.26 -6.67
CA THR A 123 3.64 -16.00 -7.73
C THR A 123 2.22 -15.50 -7.97
N VAL A 124 1.81 -14.43 -7.31
CA VAL A 124 0.47 -13.85 -7.39
C VAL A 124 0.55 -12.57 -8.22
N ASP A 125 -0.35 -12.41 -9.18
CA ASP A 125 -0.45 -11.18 -9.99
C ASP A 125 -0.56 -9.95 -9.08
N GLU A 126 0.13 -8.87 -9.45
CA GLU A 126 0.20 -7.64 -8.63
C GLU A 126 -1.19 -7.13 -8.24
N ASP A 127 -2.15 -7.18 -9.17
CA ASP A 127 -3.53 -6.73 -8.98
C ASP A 127 -4.28 -7.56 -7.92
N ASP A 128 -3.87 -8.82 -7.70
CA ASP A 128 -4.52 -9.76 -6.80
C ASP A 128 -3.87 -9.82 -5.41
N LYS A 129 -2.63 -9.32 -5.25
CA LYS A 129 -1.86 -9.47 -4.00
C LYS A 129 -2.59 -8.96 -2.76
N VAL A 130 -3.28 -7.82 -2.88
CA VAL A 130 -4.05 -7.23 -1.77
C VAL A 130 -5.19 -8.15 -1.37
N TRP A 131 -5.97 -8.62 -2.33
CA TRP A 131 -7.10 -9.51 -2.09
C TRP A 131 -6.67 -10.88 -1.56
N VAL A 132 -5.57 -11.43 -2.08
CA VAL A 132 -4.98 -12.67 -1.56
C VAL A 132 -4.52 -12.51 -0.11
N SER A 133 -3.90 -11.39 0.24
CA SER A 133 -3.52 -11.09 1.64
C SER A 133 -4.75 -11.00 2.56
N ILE A 134 -5.81 -10.33 2.11
CA ILE A 134 -7.08 -10.23 2.84
C ILE A 134 -7.70 -11.63 3.04
N LEU A 135 -7.72 -12.45 1.98
CA LEU A 135 -8.23 -13.83 2.03
C LEU A 135 -7.43 -14.69 3.02
N GLN A 136 -6.10 -14.59 3.02
CA GLN A 136 -5.24 -15.29 3.97
C GLN A 136 -5.55 -14.89 5.43
N GLN A 137 -5.74 -13.59 5.68
CA GLN A 137 -6.14 -13.10 7.01
C GLN A 137 -7.53 -13.58 7.41
N ALA A 138 -8.49 -13.60 6.48
CA ALA A 138 -9.83 -14.12 6.71
C ALA A 138 -9.82 -15.62 7.03
N MET A 139 -9.03 -16.41 6.30
CA MET A 139 -8.84 -17.84 6.55
C MET A 139 -8.21 -18.11 7.91
N ALA A 140 -7.25 -17.29 8.35
CA ALA A 140 -6.64 -17.39 9.67
C ALA A 140 -7.65 -17.19 10.81
N ARG A 141 -8.70 -16.37 10.59
CA ARG A 141 -9.74 -16.02 11.56
C ARG A 141 -10.95 -16.96 11.49
N CYS A 142 -10.74 -18.26 11.28
CA CYS A 142 -11.81 -19.27 11.14
C CYS A 142 -12.58 -19.26 9.79
N GLY A 143 -12.08 -18.58 8.75
CA GLY A 143 -12.68 -18.58 7.39
C GLY A 143 -12.47 -19.85 6.55
N GLN A 144 -12.26 -21.02 7.17
CA GLN A 144 -12.03 -22.29 6.45
C GLN A 144 -13.30 -22.87 5.80
N ASN A 145 -14.49 -22.42 6.24
CA ASN A 145 -15.76 -22.76 5.62
C ASN A 145 -16.05 -21.78 4.49
N ASP A 146 -16.13 -22.27 3.25
CA ASP A 146 -16.38 -21.45 2.06
C ASP A 146 -17.67 -20.62 2.17
N ALA A 147 -18.70 -21.13 2.85
CA ALA A 147 -19.96 -20.43 3.03
C ALA A 147 -19.83 -19.16 3.91
N ASP A 148 -18.84 -19.14 4.81
CA ASP A 148 -18.61 -18.03 5.73
C ASP A 148 -17.41 -17.18 5.35
N LEU A 149 -16.58 -17.61 4.39
CA LEU A 149 -15.40 -16.88 3.92
C LEU A 149 -15.71 -15.42 3.52
N PRO A 150 -16.77 -15.12 2.74
CA PRO A 150 -17.09 -13.73 2.40
C PRO A 150 -17.37 -12.83 3.61
N LYS A 151 -17.97 -13.38 4.67
CA LYS A 151 -18.22 -12.63 5.91
C LYS A 151 -16.92 -12.28 6.62
N HIS A 152 -15.97 -13.22 6.65
CA HIS A 152 -14.66 -13.00 7.27
C HIS A 152 -13.79 -12.03 6.45
N VAL A 153 -13.83 -12.13 5.12
CA VAL A 153 -13.18 -11.16 4.21
C VAL A 153 -13.71 -9.75 4.48
N ARG A 154 -15.04 -9.59 4.52
CA ARG A 154 -15.68 -8.31 4.84
C ARG A 154 -15.22 -7.78 6.21
N ALA A 155 -15.18 -8.64 7.23
CA ALA A 155 -14.77 -8.25 8.57
C ALA A 155 -13.31 -7.76 8.61
N VAL A 156 -12.39 -8.41 7.88
CA VAL A 156 -10.99 -7.97 7.77
C VAL A 156 -10.90 -6.57 7.13
N VAL A 157 -11.63 -6.33 6.05
CA VAL A 157 -11.64 -5.03 5.35
C VAL A 157 -12.23 -3.93 6.25
N GLU A 158 -13.38 -4.17 6.87
CA GLU A 158 -14.03 -3.20 7.76
C GLU A 158 -13.18 -2.88 9.00
N GLU A 159 -12.49 -3.88 9.56
CA GLU A 159 -11.59 -3.67 10.69
C GLU A 159 -10.34 -2.88 10.27
N ALA A 160 -9.71 -3.23 9.15
CA ALA A 160 -8.57 -2.48 8.62
C ALA A 160 -8.94 -1.01 8.40
N MET A 161 -10.09 -0.73 7.81
CA MET A 161 -10.59 0.64 7.63
C MET A 161 -10.84 1.34 8.97
N ASN A 162 -11.48 0.67 9.92
CA ASN A 162 -11.74 1.24 11.25
C ASN A 162 -10.46 1.56 12.02
N ILE A 163 -9.44 0.69 11.92
CA ILE A 163 -8.11 0.94 12.51
C ILE A 163 -7.45 2.14 11.82
N SER A 164 -7.44 2.18 10.49
CA SER A 164 -6.87 3.30 9.73
C SER A 164 -7.50 4.64 10.12
N LEU A 165 -8.83 4.72 10.21
CA LEU A 165 -9.54 5.94 10.62
C LEU A 165 -9.20 6.37 12.07
N LYS A 166 -8.99 5.41 12.97
CA LYS A 166 -8.56 5.70 14.34
C LYS A 166 -7.10 6.13 14.40
N LEU A 167 -6.23 5.54 13.58
CA LEU A 167 -4.81 5.91 13.52
C LEU A 167 -4.62 7.34 13.00
N ILE A 168 -5.27 7.73 11.91
CA ILE A 168 -5.14 9.10 11.37
C ILE A 168 -5.65 10.19 12.33
N SER A 169 -6.50 9.82 13.29
CA SER A 169 -6.99 10.73 14.33
C SER A 169 -6.21 10.63 15.65
N ASP A 170 -5.29 9.67 15.78
CA ASP A 170 -4.46 9.50 16.97
C ASP A 170 -3.24 10.44 16.90
N SER A 171 -3.11 11.30 17.91
CA SER A 171 -2.03 12.28 17.96
C SER A 171 -0.63 11.66 18.01
N ARG A 172 -0.48 10.45 18.55
CA ARG A 172 0.82 9.77 18.62
C ARG A 172 1.21 9.19 17.28
N TYR A 173 0.25 8.68 16.51
CA TYR A 173 0.49 8.25 15.14
C TYR A 173 0.86 9.45 14.25
N ASN A 174 0.14 10.57 14.37
CA ASN A 174 0.44 11.79 13.63
C ASN A 174 1.86 12.31 13.92
N LYS A 175 2.31 12.26 15.18
CA LYS A 175 3.70 12.60 15.55
C LYS A 175 4.74 11.75 14.80
N ILE A 176 4.50 10.45 14.64
CA ILE A 176 5.41 9.56 13.90
C ILE A 176 5.51 9.97 12.43
N GLU A 177 4.37 10.27 11.81
CA GLU A 177 4.32 10.68 10.40
C GLU A 177 4.95 12.08 10.21
N GLU A 178 4.70 13.02 11.11
CA GLU A 178 5.33 14.35 11.12
C GLU A 178 6.86 14.27 11.25
N GLU A 179 7.38 13.46 12.19
CA GLU A 179 8.82 13.25 12.35
C GLU A 179 9.46 12.59 11.14
N THR A 180 8.75 11.64 10.51
CA THR A 180 9.20 10.96 9.30
C THR A 180 9.27 11.94 8.14
N GLU A 181 8.24 12.76 7.95
CA GLU A 181 8.15 13.72 6.85
C GLU A 181 9.14 14.87 7.00
N ALA A 182 9.32 15.38 8.22
CA ALA A 182 10.29 16.43 8.54
C ALA A 182 11.74 16.01 8.26
N ASN A 183 12.04 14.71 8.32
CA ASN A 183 13.39 14.16 8.16
C ASN A 183 13.52 13.23 6.96
N LYS A 184 12.64 13.33 5.95
CA LYS A 184 12.60 12.41 4.80
C LYS A 184 13.88 12.34 3.96
N GLU A 185 14.72 13.36 4.03
CA GLU A 185 16.01 13.41 3.33
C GLU A 185 17.12 12.65 4.07
N VAL A 186 16.92 12.34 5.35
CA VAL A 186 17.86 11.59 6.18
C VAL A 186 17.54 10.09 6.06
N LEU A 187 18.50 9.32 5.56
CA LEU A 187 18.37 7.86 5.51
C LEU A 187 18.10 7.29 6.91
N GLY A 188 17.07 6.46 7.03
CA GLY A 188 16.68 5.83 8.30
C GLY A 188 15.80 6.70 9.22
N SER A 189 15.37 7.88 8.79
CA SER A 189 14.48 8.75 9.57
C SER A 189 13.16 8.07 9.97
N ARG A 190 12.55 7.32 9.05
CA ARG A 190 11.35 6.52 9.35
C ARG A 190 11.61 5.51 10.47
N GLN A 191 12.71 4.76 10.38
CA GLN A 191 13.07 3.79 11.43
C GLN A 191 13.27 4.48 12.77
N LYS A 192 13.96 5.63 12.78
CA LYS A 192 14.18 6.42 13.99
C LYS A 192 12.87 6.89 14.63
N ALA A 193 11.90 7.35 13.85
CA ALA A 193 10.58 7.74 14.35
C ALA A 193 9.85 6.57 15.02
N TRP A 194 9.94 5.37 14.43
CA TRP A 194 9.40 4.14 15.02
C TRP A 194 10.16 3.67 16.27
N ASP A 195 11.47 3.87 16.34
CA ASP A 195 12.27 3.58 17.53
C ASP A 195 11.87 4.51 18.68
N SER A 196 11.69 5.81 18.41
CA SER A 196 11.17 6.79 19.37
C SER A 196 9.79 6.40 19.87
N ALA A 197 8.84 6.10 18.96
CA ALA A 197 7.50 5.63 19.32
C ALA A 197 7.53 4.37 20.19
N THR A 198 8.45 3.46 19.88
CA THR A 198 8.64 2.22 20.64
C THR A 198 9.00 2.49 22.09
N ALA A 199 9.93 3.42 22.32
CA ALA A 199 10.38 3.81 23.64
C ALA A 199 9.34 4.67 24.39
N GLU A 200 8.74 5.65 23.71
CA GLU A 200 7.86 6.64 24.32
C GLU A 200 6.50 6.09 24.74
N PHE A 201 5.87 5.25 23.91
CA PHE A 201 4.50 4.81 24.20
C PHE A 201 4.18 3.36 23.89
N ILE A 202 4.76 2.72 22.87
CA ILE A 202 4.38 1.33 22.52
C ILE A 202 4.76 0.35 23.64
N ARG A 203 6.02 0.37 24.11
CA ARG A 203 6.46 -0.49 25.22
C ARG A 203 5.73 -0.17 26.54
N PRO A 204 5.61 1.11 26.96
CA PRO A 204 4.81 1.45 28.14
C PRO A 204 3.35 0.97 28.07
N LEU A 205 2.69 1.10 26.91
CA LEU A 205 1.32 0.61 26.73
C LEU A 205 1.23 -0.91 26.85
N LEU A 206 2.14 -1.63 26.21
CA LEU A 206 2.18 -3.09 26.29
C LEU A 206 2.41 -3.56 27.74
N GLN A 207 3.29 -2.88 28.47
CA GLN A 207 3.51 -3.17 29.89
C GLN A 207 2.27 -2.88 30.73
N LYS A 208 1.64 -1.71 30.51
CA LYS A 208 0.44 -1.28 31.25
C LYS A 208 -0.77 -2.19 31.03
N TYR A 209 -0.98 -2.66 29.79
CA TYR A 209 -2.15 -3.46 29.40
C TYR A 209 -1.80 -4.91 29.06
N ARG A 210 -0.67 -5.42 29.58
CA ARG A 210 -0.11 -6.73 29.23
C ARG A 210 -1.14 -7.86 29.29
N ASN A 211 -1.91 -7.93 30.37
CA ASN A 211 -2.89 -9.00 30.57
C ASN A 211 -4.02 -8.94 29.55
N SER A 212 -4.56 -7.73 29.28
CA SER A 212 -5.62 -7.52 28.29
C SER A 212 -5.16 -7.84 26.86
N VAL A 213 -3.92 -7.48 26.52
CA VAL A 213 -3.33 -7.79 25.21
C VAL A 213 -3.15 -9.30 25.03
N LEU A 214 -2.62 -9.99 26.05
CA LEU A 214 -2.41 -11.43 26.00
C LEU A 214 -3.70 -12.23 25.95
N SER A 215 -4.74 -11.82 26.69
CA SER A 215 -6.05 -12.49 26.68
C SER A 215 -6.81 -12.26 25.37
N GLY A 216 -6.65 -11.10 24.73
CA GLY A 216 -7.28 -10.78 23.45
C GLY A 216 -6.64 -11.49 22.25
N ALA A 217 -5.31 -11.66 22.27
CA ALA A 217 -4.56 -12.26 21.17
C ALA A 217 -4.86 -13.76 20.95
N THR A 218 -5.41 -14.46 21.95
CA THR A 218 -5.79 -15.87 21.84
C THR A 218 -7.16 -16.12 21.21
N GLN A 219 -7.97 -15.08 20.98
CA GLN A 219 -9.35 -15.21 20.48
C GLN A 219 -9.49 -15.22 18.96
N THR A 220 -8.42 -15.07 18.19
CA THR A 220 -8.46 -15.04 16.71
C THR A 220 -8.30 -16.41 16.03
N CYS A 221 -8.68 -17.49 16.73
CA CYS A 221 -8.66 -18.92 16.35
C CYS A 221 -7.25 -19.53 16.09
N PRO A 222 -6.82 -20.56 16.87
CA PRO A 222 -7.17 -21.94 16.51
C PRO A 222 -7.40 -22.88 17.71
N VAL A 223 -8.52 -23.60 17.74
CA VAL A 223 -8.59 -24.94 18.34
C VAL A 223 -9.37 -25.82 17.37
N SER A 224 -8.66 -26.63 16.59
CA SER A 224 -9.26 -27.84 16.05
C SER A 224 -9.69 -28.69 17.25
N ALA A 225 -10.99 -28.85 17.43
CA ALA A 225 -11.53 -29.83 18.37
C ALA A 225 -10.92 -31.21 18.02
N PRO A 226 -10.47 -32.01 19.01
CA PRO A 226 -9.93 -33.33 18.74
C PRO A 226 -11.01 -34.18 18.06
N GLY A 227 -10.65 -34.71 16.89
CA GLY A 227 -11.53 -35.50 16.05
C GLY A 227 -12.27 -36.57 16.85
N THR A 228 -13.58 -36.62 16.64
CA THR A 228 -14.44 -37.70 17.08
C THR A 228 -13.88 -39.00 16.51
N ARG A 229 -13.15 -39.78 17.33
CA ARG A 229 -12.82 -41.17 17.01
C ARG A 229 -14.14 -41.93 16.83
N ARG A 230 -14.56 -42.13 15.58
CA ARG A 230 -15.49 -43.22 15.27
C ARG A 230 -14.74 -44.53 15.51
N ARG A 231 -14.95 -45.12 16.69
CA ARG A 231 -14.74 -46.55 16.88
C ARG A 231 -15.79 -47.25 16.04
N HIS A 232 -15.39 -47.85 14.93
CA HIS A 232 -16.15 -48.93 14.34
C HIS A 232 -15.78 -50.20 15.12
N PHE A 233 -16.79 -50.77 15.78
CA PHE A 233 -16.82 -52.17 16.17
C PHE A 233 -17.05 -53.01 14.92
#